data_AF-A0AAP3H361-F1
#
_entry.id   AF-A0AAP3H361-F1
#
_cell.length_a   1.000
_cell.length_b   1.000
_cell.length_c   1.000
_cell.angle_alpha   90.00
_cell.angle_beta   90.00
_cell.angle_gamma   90.00
#
_symmetry.space_group_name_H-M   'P 1'
#
loop_
_entity.id
_entity.type
_entity.pdbx_description
1 polymer ?
#
loop_
_entity_poly.entity_id
_entity_poly.type
_entity_poly.pdbx_seq_one_letter_code
_entity_poly.pdbx_strand_id
1 'polypeptide(L)'
;MTEILQTSIPYNPLAPRPLPGIQPLKPEDWLRFDAGFAAQLAERERLLRDHPDAVLAMDAGAAPAAQELLDQVLAVRYGAGTDADHVTRPDGVKVAINRAQPMETLGRIAQQDFCILERPDGGDEHVLTAAVLCFPASWTLAEKFMKPLLAIHESVKDYDAGIARRVQRLFDGVQVGRPLWRFNALWYADPSLHQPRLERDPRPTSTLETQNYMRSELQSIYRLPETRAVVFSIHTTVMSRAQVLAQWGARSEME
;
A
#
# COMPACT_ATOMS: atom_id res chain seq x y z
N MET A 1 1.24 22.07 -6.18
CA MET A 1 1.57 20.65 -6.33
C MET A 1 2.78 20.39 -5.46
N THR A 2 2.70 19.47 -4.51
CA THR A 2 3.81 19.15 -3.61
C THR A 2 4.56 17.96 -4.18
N GLU A 3 5.79 18.17 -4.64
CA GLU A 3 6.64 17.08 -5.12
C GLU A 3 7.29 16.36 -3.95
N ILE A 4 6.89 15.12 -3.71
CA ILE A 4 7.49 14.25 -2.70
C ILE A 4 8.15 13.09 -3.45
N LEU A 5 9.43 13.25 -3.76
CA LEU A 5 10.18 12.34 -4.62
C LEU A 5 11.25 11.59 -3.83
N GLN A 6 11.31 10.28 -4.04
CA GLN A 6 12.45 9.47 -3.65
C GLN A 6 13.61 9.62 -4.65
N THR A 7 14.82 9.33 -4.17
CA THR A 7 16.05 9.36 -4.98
C THR A 7 16.46 7.99 -5.50
N SER A 8 15.77 6.92 -5.12
CA SER A 8 16.07 5.55 -5.55
C SER A 8 14.86 4.62 -5.41
N ILE A 9 14.73 3.67 -6.33
CA ILE A 9 13.83 2.50 -6.20
C ILE A 9 14.71 1.25 -6.00
N PRO A 10 14.43 0.35 -5.04
CA PRO A 10 15.32 -0.77 -4.70
C PRO A 10 15.24 -1.97 -5.67
N TYR A 11 14.33 -1.93 -6.64
CA TYR A 11 14.14 -2.92 -7.70
C TYR A 11 14.01 -2.20 -9.04
N ASN A 12 14.19 -2.91 -10.17
CA ASN A 12 14.06 -2.30 -11.49
C ASN A 12 12.57 -2.05 -11.82
N PRO A 13 12.08 -0.78 -11.81
CA PRO A 13 10.68 -0.49 -12.12
C PRO A 13 10.40 -0.56 -13.63
N LEU A 14 11.44 -0.64 -14.48
CA LEU A 14 11.31 -0.73 -15.94
C LEU A 14 11.14 -2.18 -16.43
N ALA A 15 11.25 -3.17 -15.55
CA ALA A 15 11.08 -4.59 -15.85
C ALA A 15 9.81 -5.16 -15.20
N PRO A 16 8.59 -4.75 -15.63
CA PRO A 16 7.35 -5.22 -15.04
C PRO A 16 7.17 -6.73 -15.26
N ARG A 17 6.61 -7.41 -14.26
CA ARG A 17 6.31 -8.84 -14.34
C ARG A 17 4.83 -9.08 -14.67
N PRO A 18 4.49 -10.09 -15.50
CA PRO A 18 3.10 -10.46 -15.76
C PRO A 18 2.35 -10.80 -14.47
N LEU A 19 1.05 -10.48 -14.43
CA LEU A 19 0.21 -10.73 -13.25
C LEU A 19 0.12 -12.25 -12.93
N PRO A 20 0.14 -12.65 -11.65
CA PRO A 20 0.20 -11.77 -10.47
C PRO A 20 1.62 -11.31 -10.08
N GLY A 21 2.68 -11.83 -10.72
CA GLY A 21 4.06 -11.33 -10.57
C GLY A 21 4.66 -11.46 -9.16
N ILE A 22 4.08 -12.33 -8.33
CA ILE A 22 4.39 -12.47 -6.91
C ILE A 22 5.73 -13.19 -6.68
N GLN A 23 6.46 -12.74 -5.66
CA GLN A 23 7.73 -13.29 -5.20
C GLN A 23 7.75 -13.40 -3.67
N PRO A 24 8.58 -14.29 -3.10
CA PRO A 24 8.84 -14.29 -1.66
C PRO A 24 9.43 -12.95 -1.21
N LEU A 25 8.96 -12.46 -0.06
CA LEU A 25 9.53 -11.32 0.65
C LEU A 25 10.15 -11.80 1.96
N LYS A 26 11.25 -11.18 2.39
CA LYS A 26 11.77 -11.46 3.73
C LYS A 26 10.80 -10.91 4.79
N PRO A 27 10.58 -11.63 5.91
CA PRO A 27 9.65 -11.20 6.96
C PRO A 27 9.91 -9.81 7.54
N GLU A 28 11.13 -9.30 7.46
CA GLU A 28 11.52 -7.97 7.92
C GLU A 28 11.25 -6.86 6.87
N ASP A 29 11.08 -7.22 5.60
CA ASP A 29 11.06 -6.28 4.47
C ASP A 29 9.64 -5.80 4.08
N TRP A 30 8.58 -6.31 4.71
CA TRP A 30 7.21 -5.85 4.46
C TRP A 30 6.96 -4.44 5.02
N LEU A 31 7.77 -4.01 6.01
CA LEU A 31 7.74 -2.65 6.54
C LEU A 31 8.97 -1.84 6.14
N ARG A 32 8.83 -0.96 5.15
CA ARG A 32 9.91 -0.14 4.59
C ARG A 32 9.74 1.31 4.97
N PHE A 33 10.77 1.89 5.58
CA PHE A 33 10.93 3.35 5.69
C PHE A 33 12.10 3.80 4.82
N ASP A 34 11.89 4.79 3.96
CA ASP A 34 12.89 5.34 3.04
C ASP A 34 13.12 6.85 3.22
N ALA A 35 13.93 7.43 2.34
CA ALA A 35 14.30 8.84 2.39
C ALA A 35 13.10 9.81 2.26
N GLY A 36 11.96 9.34 1.73
CA GLY A 36 10.72 10.12 1.63
C GLY A 36 9.91 10.18 2.94
N PHE A 37 10.39 9.59 4.04
CA PHE A 37 9.59 9.35 5.26
C PHE A 37 8.94 10.61 5.80
N ALA A 38 9.72 11.63 6.15
CA ALA A 38 9.20 12.84 6.79
C ALA A 38 8.14 13.54 5.91
N ALA A 39 8.43 13.70 4.62
CA ALA A 39 7.54 14.38 3.68
C ALA A 39 6.25 13.58 3.42
N GLN A 40 6.35 12.25 3.27
CA GLN A 40 5.19 11.39 3.12
C GLN A 40 4.31 11.39 4.37
N LEU A 41 4.89 11.26 5.57
CA LEU A 41 4.12 11.28 6.82
C LEU A 41 3.44 12.64 7.05
N ALA A 42 4.08 13.74 6.68
CA ALA A 42 3.43 15.06 6.71
C ALA A 42 2.21 15.14 5.78
N GLU A 43 2.30 14.60 4.56
CA GLU A 43 1.15 14.54 3.65
C GLU A 43 0.06 13.58 4.16
N ARG A 44 0.43 12.44 4.75
CA ARG A 44 -0.54 11.53 5.40
C ARG A 44 -1.27 12.22 6.53
N GLU A 45 -0.57 12.97 7.38
CA GLU A 45 -1.21 13.74 8.45
C GLU A 45 -2.18 14.79 7.94
N ARG A 46 -1.85 15.47 6.84
CA ARG A 46 -2.75 16.41 6.18
C ARG A 46 -4.00 15.70 5.68
N LEU A 47 -3.85 14.58 4.96
CA LEU A 47 -4.96 13.79 4.42
C LEU A 47 -5.86 13.21 5.52
N LEU A 48 -5.28 12.66 6.58
CA LEU A 48 -6.02 12.12 7.73
C LEU A 48 -6.82 13.20 8.47
N ARG A 49 -6.34 14.44 8.47
CA ARG A 49 -7.00 15.57 9.11
C ARG A 49 -8.09 16.18 8.24
N ASP A 50 -7.77 16.42 6.97
CA ASP A 50 -8.60 17.22 6.07
C ASP A 50 -9.61 16.35 5.29
N HIS A 51 -9.29 15.07 5.09
CA HIS A 51 -10.07 14.14 4.27
C HIS A 51 -10.15 12.72 4.88
N PRO A 52 -10.47 12.56 6.19
CA PRO A 52 -10.46 11.25 6.85
C PRO A 52 -11.33 10.22 6.12
N ASP A 53 -12.54 10.58 5.71
CA ASP A 53 -13.48 9.67 5.02
C ASP A 53 -12.98 9.18 3.64
N ALA A 54 -12.03 9.90 3.02
CA ALA A 54 -11.45 9.50 1.75
C ALA A 54 -10.31 8.48 1.91
N VAL A 55 -9.68 8.43 3.09
CA VAL A 55 -8.45 7.67 3.33
C VAL A 55 -8.57 6.65 4.46
N LEU A 56 -9.62 6.68 5.27
CA LEU A 56 -9.89 5.73 6.35
C LEU A 56 -11.24 5.06 6.16
N ALA A 57 -11.26 3.75 6.34
CA ALA A 57 -12.49 2.99 6.50
C ALA A 57 -12.20 1.75 7.35
N MET A 58 -13.10 1.39 8.25
CA MET A 58 -12.95 0.19 9.08
C MET A 58 -14.32 -0.34 9.47
N ASP A 59 -14.58 -1.61 9.14
CA ASP A 59 -15.74 -2.33 9.64
C ASP A 59 -15.52 -2.69 11.11
N ALA A 60 -16.59 -2.73 11.91
CA ALA A 60 -16.48 -3.05 13.32
C ALA A 60 -15.87 -4.45 13.56
N GLY A 61 -16.14 -5.41 12.67
CA GLY A 61 -15.58 -6.75 12.70
C GLY A 61 -14.07 -6.80 12.48
N ALA A 62 -13.49 -5.79 11.82
CA ALA A 62 -12.05 -5.72 11.53
C ALA A 62 -11.20 -5.21 12.69
N ALA A 63 -11.83 -4.78 13.80
CA ALA A 63 -11.11 -4.20 14.94
C ALA A 63 -10.00 -5.12 15.49
N PRO A 64 -10.19 -6.44 15.68
CA PRO A 64 -9.11 -7.32 16.13
C PRO A 64 -7.91 -7.33 15.19
N ALA A 65 -8.14 -7.44 13.87
CA ALA A 65 -7.08 -7.46 12.86
C ALA A 65 -6.34 -6.12 12.79
N ALA A 66 -7.06 -5.01 12.96
CA ALA A 66 -6.47 -3.67 12.99
C ALA A 66 -5.60 -3.44 14.23
N GLN A 67 -6.01 -3.92 15.41
CA GLN A 67 -5.18 -3.88 16.62
C GLN A 67 -3.91 -4.71 16.45
N GLU A 68 -4.06 -5.93 15.96
CA GLU A 68 -2.93 -6.83 15.75
C GLU A 68 -1.94 -6.24 14.74
N LEU A 69 -2.42 -5.66 13.64
CA LEU A 69 -1.56 -4.96 12.68
C LEU A 69 -0.82 -3.77 13.34
N LEU A 70 -1.51 -2.98 14.16
CA LEU A 70 -0.88 -1.90 14.92
C LEU A 70 0.24 -2.45 15.81
N ASP A 71 0.00 -3.54 16.53
CA ASP A 71 1.01 -4.18 17.39
C ASP A 71 2.20 -4.70 16.59
N GLN A 72 1.97 -5.32 15.43
CA GLN A 72 3.06 -5.75 14.54
C GLN A 72 3.93 -4.57 14.08
N VAL A 73 3.30 -3.45 13.69
CA VAL A 73 4.04 -2.25 13.25
C VAL A 73 4.83 -1.63 14.42
N LEU A 74 4.22 -1.53 15.60
CA LEU A 74 4.87 -1.03 16.82
C LEU A 74 6.09 -1.88 17.20
N ALA A 75 5.94 -3.20 17.23
CA ALA A 75 7.01 -4.11 17.57
C ALA A 75 8.16 -4.04 16.55
N VAL A 76 7.84 -4.13 15.25
CA VAL A 76 8.85 -4.26 14.19
C VAL A 76 9.59 -2.94 13.91
N ARG A 77 8.89 -1.79 13.95
CA ARG A 77 9.49 -0.50 13.56
C ARG A 77 9.93 0.36 14.72
N TYR A 78 9.36 0.14 15.91
CA TYR A 78 9.59 0.98 17.08
C TYR A 78 10.14 0.21 18.28
N GLY A 79 10.17 -1.14 18.23
CA GLY A 79 10.52 -1.95 19.39
C GLY A 79 9.57 -1.75 20.57
N ALA A 80 8.36 -1.25 20.31
CA ALA A 80 7.39 -0.86 21.31
C ALA A 80 6.43 -2.02 21.63
N GLY A 81 6.14 -2.20 22.92
CA GLY A 81 5.16 -3.17 23.41
C GLY A 81 3.71 -2.67 23.24
N THR A 82 2.76 -3.53 23.61
CA THR A 82 1.33 -3.22 23.50
C THR A 82 0.86 -2.14 24.48
N ASP A 83 1.62 -1.92 25.55
CA ASP A 83 1.40 -0.92 26.60
C ASP A 83 1.95 0.48 26.25
N ALA A 84 2.65 0.62 25.13
CA ALA A 84 3.17 1.91 24.70
C ALA A 84 2.02 2.90 24.41
N ASP A 85 2.18 4.13 24.90
CA ASP A 85 1.24 5.24 24.70
C ASP A 85 1.71 6.20 23.59
N HIS A 86 3.00 6.16 23.24
CA HIS A 86 3.61 6.96 22.19
C HIS A 86 4.75 6.22 21.49
N VAL A 87 5.05 6.63 20.25
CA VAL A 87 6.29 6.31 19.55
C VAL A 87 6.98 7.58 19.05
N THR A 88 8.28 7.50 18.85
CA THR A 88 9.04 8.54 18.14
C THR A 88 9.36 8.04 16.74
N ARG A 89 8.84 8.74 15.73
CA ARG A 89 9.13 8.48 14.32
C ARG A 89 10.61 8.68 13.99
N PRO A 90 11.11 8.09 12.89
CA PRO A 90 12.46 8.37 12.37
C PRO A 90 12.75 9.85 12.10
N ASP A 91 11.74 10.67 11.83
CA ASP A 91 11.86 12.12 11.63
C ASP A 91 11.87 12.93 12.94
N GLY A 92 11.85 12.25 14.10
CA GLY A 92 11.87 12.86 15.43
C GLY A 92 10.50 13.27 15.97
N VAL A 93 9.42 13.13 15.18
CA VAL A 93 8.06 13.48 15.64
C VAL A 93 7.56 12.42 16.62
N LYS A 94 7.12 12.87 17.81
CA LYS A 94 6.45 12.02 18.80
C LYS A 94 4.96 11.91 18.47
N VAL A 95 4.44 10.69 18.39
CA VAL A 95 3.05 10.39 18.02
C VAL A 95 2.40 9.62 19.15
N ALA A 96 1.21 10.05 19.58
CA ALA A 96 0.39 9.29 20.51
C ALA A 96 -0.24 8.09 19.82
N ILE A 97 -0.23 6.93 20.48
CA ILE A 97 -0.88 5.71 20.01
C ILE A 97 -2.34 5.77 20.44
N ASN A 98 -3.25 5.97 19.49
CA ASN A 98 -4.68 5.89 19.75
C ASN A 98 -5.22 4.51 19.37
N ARG A 99 -5.22 3.59 20.33
CA ARG A 99 -5.76 2.24 20.12
C ARG A 99 -7.26 2.23 19.81
N ALA A 100 -8.03 3.26 20.14
CA ALA A 100 -9.43 3.33 19.70
C ALA A 100 -9.56 3.57 18.19
N GLN A 101 -8.51 4.06 17.54
CA GLN A 101 -8.44 4.32 16.10
C GLN A 101 -7.15 3.72 15.51
N PRO A 102 -7.04 2.37 15.45
CA PRO A 102 -5.80 1.70 15.09
C PRO A 102 -5.36 2.02 13.66
N MET A 103 -6.30 2.07 12.70
CA MET A 103 -5.99 2.41 11.30
C MET A 103 -5.51 3.86 11.13
N GLU A 104 -6.06 4.81 11.88
CA GLU A 104 -5.56 6.18 11.89
C GLU A 104 -4.14 6.25 12.48
N THR A 105 -3.90 5.56 13.60
CA THR A 105 -2.58 5.49 14.23
C THR A 105 -1.55 4.91 13.27
N LEU A 106 -1.88 3.79 12.59
CA LEU A 106 -1.06 3.21 11.52
C LEU A 106 -0.73 4.23 10.42
N GLY A 107 -1.75 4.99 9.97
CA GLY A 107 -1.59 6.09 9.02
C GLY A 107 -0.59 7.15 9.45
N ARG A 108 -0.46 7.36 10.75
CA ARG A 108 0.44 8.32 11.38
C ARG A 108 1.80 7.74 11.74
N ILE A 109 2.08 6.45 11.59
CA ILE A 109 3.38 5.89 12.03
C ILE A 109 4.08 5.05 10.95
N ALA A 110 3.47 4.80 9.81
CA ALA A 110 4.06 4.06 8.71
C ALA A 110 3.94 4.82 7.38
N GLN A 111 4.91 4.62 6.47
CA GLN A 111 4.85 5.19 5.12
C GLN A 111 3.80 4.53 4.24
N GLN A 112 3.50 3.26 4.51
CA GLN A 112 2.66 2.45 3.66
C GLN A 112 1.18 2.70 3.90
N ASP A 113 0.41 2.55 2.84
CA ASP A 113 -1.01 2.27 2.98
C ASP A 113 -1.21 0.82 3.40
N PHE A 114 -2.24 0.59 4.19
CA PHE A 114 -2.61 -0.75 4.63
C PHE A 114 -4.07 -1.00 4.29
N CYS A 115 -4.31 -2.15 3.67
CA CYS A 115 -5.63 -2.72 3.45
C CYS A 115 -5.68 -4.06 4.19
N ILE A 116 -6.67 -4.24 5.06
CA ILE A 116 -6.94 -5.50 5.75
C ILE A 116 -8.02 -6.23 4.98
N LEU A 117 -7.71 -7.46 4.61
CA LEU A 117 -8.60 -8.35 3.90
C LEU A 117 -8.87 -9.60 4.73
N GLU A 118 -10.13 -9.79 5.08
CA GLU A 118 -10.61 -10.91 5.88
C GLU A 118 -11.52 -11.78 5.03
N ARG A 119 -11.51 -13.09 5.30
CA ARG A 119 -12.43 -14.01 4.66
C ARG A 119 -13.61 -14.21 5.61
N PRO A 120 -14.82 -13.75 5.27
CA PRO A 120 -16.00 -13.99 6.09
C PRO A 120 -16.24 -15.48 6.29
N ASP A 121 -16.84 -15.86 7.42
CA ASP A 121 -17.19 -17.26 7.69
C ASP A 121 -18.09 -17.81 6.58
N GLY A 122 -17.67 -18.92 5.95
CA GLY A 122 -18.37 -19.52 4.82
C GLY A 122 -18.30 -18.70 3.51
N GLY A 123 -17.58 -17.58 3.49
CA GLY A 123 -17.35 -16.78 2.30
C GLY A 123 -16.34 -17.42 1.33
N ASP A 124 -16.52 -17.19 0.04
CA ASP A 124 -15.61 -17.68 -1.01
C ASP A 124 -14.39 -16.78 -1.23
N GLU A 125 -14.51 -15.49 -0.88
CA GLU A 125 -13.52 -14.47 -1.19
C GLU A 125 -13.09 -13.68 0.04
N HIS A 126 -11.86 -13.16 -0.02
CA HIS A 126 -11.42 -12.15 0.94
C HIS A 126 -12.07 -10.80 0.61
N VAL A 127 -12.51 -10.08 1.64
CA VAL A 127 -13.21 -8.79 1.58
C VAL A 127 -12.35 -7.70 2.22
N LEU A 128 -12.30 -6.51 1.63
CA LEU A 128 -11.61 -5.35 2.22
C LEU A 128 -12.41 -4.78 3.39
N THR A 129 -12.01 -5.14 4.62
CA THR A 129 -12.75 -4.82 5.86
C THR A 129 -12.15 -3.64 6.63
N ALA A 130 -10.89 -3.27 6.38
CA ALA A 130 -10.32 -2.04 6.90
C ALA A 130 -9.24 -1.48 5.96
N ALA A 131 -9.05 -0.16 5.95
CA ALA A 131 -7.95 0.47 5.26
C ALA A 131 -7.54 1.81 5.88
N VAL A 132 -6.24 2.08 5.77
CA VAL A 132 -5.70 3.44 5.71
C VAL A 132 -5.00 3.59 4.36
N LEU A 133 -5.63 4.33 3.44
CA LEU A 133 -5.27 4.47 2.04
C LEU A 133 -5.07 5.96 1.70
N CYS A 134 -3.93 6.50 2.12
CA CYS A 134 -3.59 7.89 1.88
C CYS A 134 -3.14 8.14 0.44
N PHE A 135 -2.50 7.18 -0.22
CA PHE A 135 -1.89 7.37 -1.53
C PHE A 135 -2.49 6.43 -2.57
N PRO A 136 -3.81 6.46 -2.86
CA PRO A 136 -4.36 5.67 -3.95
C PRO A 136 -3.84 6.17 -5.32
N ALA A 137 -3.77 5.23 -6.27
CA ALA A 137 -3.43 5.50 -7.66
C ALA A 137 -4.60 5.15 -8.59
N SER A 138 -5.44 6.13 -8.92
CA SER A 138 -6.56 5.98 -9.86
C SER A 138 -7.71 5.06 -9.41
N TRP A 139 -7.95 4.98 -8.10
CA TRP A 139 -9.13 4.35 -7.48
C TRP A 139 -9.47 5.05 -6.16
N THR A 140 -10.68 4.86 -5.64
CA THR A 140 -11.11 5.43 -4.35
C THR A 140 -11.38 4.35 -3.32
N LEU A 141 -11.07 4.61 -2.04
CA LEU A 141 -11.38 3.66 -0.97
C LEU A 141 -12.88 3.37 -0.89
N ALA A 142 -13.70 4.41 -1.00
CA ALA A 142 -15.17 4.30 -0.92
C ALA A 142 -15.76 3.33 -1.96
N GLU A 143 -15.23 3.29 -3.18
CA GLU A 143 -15.70 2.36 -4.21
C GLU A 143 -15.22 0.92 -4.00
N LYS A 144 -14.23 0.68 -3.13
CA LYS A 144 -13.62 -0.66 -2.94
C LYS A 144 -13.88 -1.26 -1.57
N PHE A 145 -14.22 -0.43 -0.58
CA PHE A 145 -14.47 -0.87 0.79
C PHE A 145 -15.66 -1.83 0.87
N MET A 146 -15.53 -2.87 1.71
CA MET A 146 -16.51 -3.96 1.86
C MET A 146 -16.86 -4.73 0.58
N LYS A 147 -15.99 -4.66 -0.43
CA LYS A 147 -16.10 -5.50 -1.63
C LYS A 147 -15.16 -6.70 -1.56
N PRO A 148 -15.54 -7.86 -2.14
CA PRO A 148 -14.64 -8.99 -2.30
C PRO A 148 -13.54 -8.71 -3.33
N LEU A 149 -12.45 -9.48 -3.28
CA LEU A 149 -11.29 -9.35 -4.17
C LEU A 149 -11.65 -9.22 -5.65
N LEU A 150 -12.57 -10.03 -6.17
CA LEU A 150 -13.01 -9.93 -7.56
C LEU A 150 -13.62 -8.56 -7.87
N ALA A 151 -14.57 -8.11 -7.05
CA ALA A 151 -15.27 -6.84 -7.24
C ALA A 151 -14.36 -5.62 -7.05
N ILE A 152 -13.35 -5.70 -6.18
CA ILE A 152 -12.32 -4.66 -6.05
C ILE A 152 -11.60 -4.43 -7.40
N HIS A 153 -11.38 -5.49 -8.17
CA HIS A 153 -10.58 -5.47 -9.39
C HIS A 153 -11.38 -5.42 -10.69
N GLU A 154 -12.72 -5.32 -10.65
CA GLU A 154 -13.60 -5.36 -11.83
C GLU A 154 -13.19 -4.35 -12.93
N SER A 155 -12.78 -3.14 -12.54
CA SER A 155 -12.33 -2.08 -13.46
C SER A 155 -10.94 -2.32 -14.10
N VAL A 156 -10.23 -3.39 -13.73
CA VAL A 156 -8.87 -3.69 -14.20
C VAL A 156 -8.95 -4.60 -15.43
N LYS A 157 -8.66 -4.04 -16.60
CA LYS A 157 -8.82 -4.68 -17.92
C LYS A 157 -8.16 -6.06 -18.05
N ASP A 158 -6.98 -6.22 -17.45
CA ASP A 158 -6.18 -7.46 -17.51
C ASP A 158 -6.46 -8.42 -16.33
N TYR A 159 -7.44 -8.10 -15.47
CA TYR A 159 -7.83 -8.92 -14.32
C TYR A 159 -9.01 -9.81 -14.68
N ASP A 160 -8.72 -10.87 -15.43
CA ASP A 160 -9.72 -11.88 -15.80
C ASP A 160 -10.05 -12.86 -14.66
N ALA A 161 -11.04 -13.72 -14.87
CA ALA A 161 -11.43 -14.76 -13.91
C ALA A 161 -10.31 -15.77 -13.58
N GLY A 162 -9.33 -15.94 -14.48
CA GLY A 162 -8.15 -16.76 -14.24
C GLY A 162 -7.16 -16.11 -13.29
N ILE A 163 -6.95 -14.80 -13.41
CA ILE A 163 -6.17 -13.98 -12.48
C ILE A 163 -6.88 -13.92 -11.13
N ALA A 164 -8.18 -13.63 -11.10
CA ALA A 164 -8.97 -13.58 -9.88
C ALA A 164 -8.81 -14.86 -9.04
N ARG A 165 -8.99 -16.03 -9.66
CA ARG A 165 -8.78 -17.33 -9.00
C ARG A 165 -7.34 -17.56 -8.52
N ARG A 166 -6.34 -17.01 -9.20
CA ARG A 166 -4.93 -17.12 -8.76
C ARG A 166 -4.66 -16.22 -7.56
N VAL A 167 -5.19 -15.00 -7.56
CA VAL A 167 -5.05 -14.05 -6.46
C VAL A 167 -5.81 -14.55 -5.22
N GLN A 168 -7.04 -15.04 -5.38
CA GLN A 168 -7.78 -15.65 -4.25
C GLN A 168 -6.98 -16.80 -3.63
N ARG A 169 -6.45 -17.73 -4.45
CA ARG A 169 -5.61 -18.84 -3.96
C ARG A 169 -4.32 -18.37 -3.26
N LEU A 170 -3.72 -17.27 -3.72
CA LEU A 170 -2.58 -16.66 -3.03
C LEU A 170 -2.99 -16.14 -1.65
N PHE A 171 -4.13 -15.46 -1.57
CA PHE A 171 -4.68 -14.98 -0.31
C PHE A 171 -5.12 -16.13 0.60
N ASP A 172 -5.62 -17.25 0.08
CA ASP A 172 -5.89 -18.44 0.90
C ASP A 172 -4.58 -19.07 1.42
N GLY A 173 -3.54 -19.12 0.57
CA GLY A 173 -2.32 -19.87 0.81
C GLY A 173 -1.21 -19.14 1.57
N VAL A 174 -1.23 -17.80 1.65
CA VAL A 174 -0.18 -17.03 2.33
C VAL A 174 -0.10 -17.39 3.82
N GLN A 175 1.12 -17.70 4.27
CA GLN A 175 1.42 -18.17 5.63
C GLN A 175 2.11 -17.09 6.46
N VAL A 176 1.91 -17.17 7.77
CA VAL A 176 2.61 -16.35 8.76
C VAL A 176 4.11 -16.53 8.60
N GLY A 177 4.86 -15.42 8.68
CA GLY A 177 6.32 -15.42 8.51
C GLY A 177 6.80 -15.74 7.09
N ARG A 178 5.90 -15.80 6.10
CA ARG A 178 6.25 -16.01 4.68
C ARG A 178 5.53 -14.98 3.80
N PRO A 179 5.80 -13.67 4.00
CA PRO A 179 5.15 -12.66 3.19
C PRO A 179 5.55 -12.79 1.72
N LEU A 180 4.67 -12.28 0.89
CA LEU A 180 4.83 -12.26 -0.55
C LEU A 180 4.83 -10.81 -1.00
N TRP A 181 5.48 -10.50 -2.12
CA TRP A 181 5.45 -9.16 -2.69
C TRP A 181 5.41 -9.18 -4.21
N ARG A 182 4.96 -8.05 -4.76
CA ARG A 182 5.09 -7.67 -6.16
C ARG A 182 5.30 -6.16 -6.23
N PHE A 183 5.46 -5.64 -7.44
CA PHE A 183 5.30 -4.21 -7.66
C PHE A 183 4.42 -3.93 -8.88
N ASN A 184 3.84 -2.74 -8.89
CA ASN A 184 3.43 -2.06 -10.12
C ASN A 184 4.38 -0.87 -10.36
N ALA A 185 4.47 -0.44 -11.61
CA ALA A 185 5.28 0.71 -12.00
C ALA A 185 4.64 1.33 -13.24
N LEU A 186 4.28 2.60 -13.16
CA LEU A 186 3.62 3.33 -14.23
C LEU A 186 4.19 4.75 -14.30
N TRP A 187 4.23 5.29 -15.51
CA TRP A 187 4.66 6.66 -15.75
C TRP A 187 3.49 7.63 -15.57
N TYR A 188 3.75 8.75 -14.88
CA TYR A 188 2.80 9.79 -14.54
C TYR A 188 3.34 11.16 -14.96
N ALA A 189 2.42 12.06 -15.32
CA ALA A 189 2.70 13.47 -15.52
C ALA A 189 2.66 14.27 -14.21
N ASP A 190 1.91 13.79 -13.22
CA ASP A 190 1.72 14.41 -11.90
C ASP A 190 2.39 13.54 -10.81
N PRO A 191 3.31 14.10 -9.99
CA PRO A 191 3.98 13.40 -8.90
C PRO A 191 3.17 13.33 -7.60
N SER A 192 1.98 13.93 -7.54
CA SER A 192 1.16 13.96 -6.32
C SER A 192 0.91 12.54 -5.80
N LEU A 193 1.03 12.33 -4.48
CA LEU A 193 0.88 10.99 -3.90
C LEU A 193 -0.58 10.56 -3.79
N HIS A 194 -1.49 11.48 -3.51
CA HIS A 194 -2.92 11.23 -3.40
C HIS A 194 -3.62 11.49 -4.75
N GLN A 195 -3.87 10.43 -5.53
CA GLN A 195 -4.53 10.52 -6.83
C GLN A 195 -5.78 9.63 -6.89
N PRO A 196 -6.81 9.88 -6.05
CA PRO A 196 -8.07 9.18 -6.14
C PRO A 196 -8.76 9.50 -7.47
N ARG A 197 -9.41 8.50 -8.05
CA ARG A 197 -10.22 8.65 -9.27
C ARG A 197 -11.40 7.69 -9.18
N LEU A 198 -12.61 8.19 -9.44
CA LEU A 198 -13.78 7.31 -9.48
C LEU A 198 -13.68 6.35 -10.66
N GLU A 199 -14.29 5.17 -10.55
CA GLU A 199 -14.24 4.14 -11.60
C GLU A 199 -14.76 4.69 -12.94
N ARG A 200 -15.86 5.46 -12.88
CA ARG A 200 -16.54 6.08 -14.02
C ARG A 200 -15.79 7.27 -14.65
N ASP A 201 -14.86 7.87 -13.92
CA ASP A 201 -14.16 9.07 -14.41
C ASP A 201 -13.14 8.66 -15.46
N PRO A 202 -12.94 9.45 -16.53
CA PRO A 202 -11.93 9.13 -17.53
C PRO A 202 -10.53 9.07 -16.89
N ARG A 203 -9.70 8.13 -17.36
CA ARG A 203 -8.28 8.12 -16.97
C ARG A 203 -7.60 9.37 -17.54
N PRO A 204 -6.75 10.07 -16.76
CA PRO A 204 -5.95 11.16 -17.29
C PRO A 204 -5.13 10.69 -18.49
N THR A 205 -5.15 11.47 -19.56
CA THR A 205 -4.29 11.24 -20.71
C THR A 205 -2.91 11.85 -20.45
N SER A 206 -1.85 11.11 -20.75
CA SER A 206 -0.48 11.61 -20.72
C SER A 206 0.28 11.09 -21.94
N THR A 207 1.32 11.81 -22.33
CA THR A 207 2.22 11.45 -23.44
C THR A 207 3.59 11.12 -22.87
N LEU A 208 4.46 10.50 -23.68
CA LEU A 208 5.86 10.27 -23.28
C LEU A 208 6.60 11.57 -22.90
N GLU A 209 6.18 12.70 -23.48
CA GLU A 209 6.75 14.03 -23.22
C GLU A 209 6.30 14.61 -21.88
N THR A 210 5.08 14.29 -21.43
CA THR A 210 4.54 14.81 -20.15
C THR A 210 4.79 13.87 -18.98
N GLN A 211 5.09 12.60 -19.24
CA GLN A 211 5.37 11.56 -18.27
C GLN A 211 6.74 11.73 -17.58
N ASN A 212 6.83 12.71 -16.68
CA ASN A 212 8.08 13.09 -16.03
C ASN A 212 8.38 12.32 -14.74
N TYR A 213 7.47 11.45 -14.27
CA TYR A 213 7.63 10.76 -13.00
C TYR A 213 7.27 9.27 -13.12
N MET A 214 8.10 8.41 -12.55
CA MET A 214 7.75 7.02 -12.31
C MET A 214 7.08 6.93 -10.94
N ARG A 215 5.88 6.38 -10.89
CA ARG A 215 5.28 5.92 -9.64
C ARG A 215 5.34 4.41 -9.60
N SER A 216 5.92 3.87 -8.54
CA SER A 216 5.95 2.44 -8.28
C SER A 216 5.42 2.13 -6.90
N GLU A 217 4.62 1.08 -6.81
CA GLU A 217 4.11 0.59 -5.54
C GLU A 217 4.68 -0.80 -5.28
N LEU A 218 5.48 -0.93 -4.23
CA LEU A 218 5.84 -2.23 -3.67
C LEU A 218 4.67 -2.71 -2.83
N GLN A 219 4.07 -3.80 -3.26
CA GLN A 219 2.85 -4.34 -2.69
C GLN A 219 3.16 -5.66 -2.00
N SER A 220 2.97 -5.70 -0.69
CA SER A 220 3.22 -6.88 0.14
C SER A 220 1.92 -7.51 0.59
N ILE A 221 1.87 -8.84 0.59
CA ILE A 221 0.80 -9.66 1.15
C ILE A 221 1.38 -10.35 2.38
N TYR A 222 0.90 -9.95 3.55
CA TYR A 222 1.37 -10.40 4.85
C TYR A 222 0.22 -11.06 5.61
N ARG A 223 0.46 -12.20 6.26
CA ARG A 223 -0.54 -12.88 7.09
C ARG A 223 -0.30 -12.52 8.56
N LEU A 224 -1.30 -11.94 9.19
CA LEU A 224 -1.29 -11.69 10.63
C LEU A 224 -1.24 -13.02 11.43
N PRO A 225 -0.40 -13.14 12.48
CA PRO A 225 -0.23 -14.37 13.25
C PRO A 225 -1.48 -14.89 13.97
N GLU A 226 -2.28 -14.02 14.57
CA GLU A 226 -3.38 -14.35 15.48
C GLU A 226 -4.73 -14.37 14.76
N THR A 227 -5.17 -13.22 14.23
CA THR A 227 -6.47 -13.10 13.53
C THR A 227 -6.47 -13.78 12.18
N ARG A 228 -5.27 -14.09 11.66
CA ARG A 228 -5.08 -14.64 10.33
C ARG A 228 -5.62 -13.72 9.23
N ALA A 229 -5.90 -12.44 9.46
CA ALA A 229 -6.25 -11.54 8.37
C ALA A 229 -5.07 -11.36 7.39
N VAL A 230 -5.38 -11.06 6.12
CA VAL A 230 -4.35 -10.69 5.14
C VAL A 230 -4.19 -9.18 5.15
N VAL A 231 -2.96 -8.72 5.35
CA VAL A 231 -2.58 -7.32 5.20
C VAL A 231 -1.97 -7.15 3.83
N PHE A 232 -2.61 -6.32 3.02
CA PHE A 232 -2.06 -5.79 1.78
C PHE A 232 -1.43 -4.43 2.07
N SER A 233 -0.10 -4.40 2.14
CA SER A 233 0.68 -3.20 2.41
C SER A 233 1.23 -2.61 1.11
N ILE A 234 1.10 -1.30 0.92
CA ILE A 234 1.45 -0.60 -0.31
C ILE A 234 2.48 0.49 0.03
N HIS A 235 3.74 0.26 -0.35
CA HIS A 235 4.78 1.27 -0.24
C HIS A 235 4.90 2.04 -1.56
N THR A 236 4.48 3.29 -1.57
CA THR A 236 4.47 4.16 -2.76
C THR A 236 5.78 4.92 -2.88
N THR A 237 6.43 4.78 -4.02
CA THR A 237 7.61 5.52 -4.43
C THR A 237 7.32 6.34 -5.68
N VAL A 238 7.65 7.63 -5.66
CA VAL A 238 7.61 8.49 -6.85
C VAL A 238 9.02 9.01 -7.10
N MET A 239 9.50 8.89 -8.33
CA MET A 239 10.86 9.26 -8.70
C MET A 239 10.85 9.96 -10.06
N SER A 240 11.70 10.97 -10.24
CA SER A 240 11.77 11.67 -11.53
C SER A 240 12.25 10.73 -12.64
N ARG A 241 11.77 10.93 -13.88
CA ARG A 241 12.16 10.18 -15.06
C ARG A 241 13.67 10.20 -15.26
N ALA A 242 14.29 11.37 -15.11
CA ALA A 242 15.74 11.53 -15.22
C ALA A 242 16.49 10.61 -14.26
N GLN A 243 16.08 10.57 -12.98
CA GLN A 243 16.74 9.72 -11.99
C GLN A 243 16.46 8.23 -12.24
N VAL A 244 15.24 7.85 -12.64
CA VAL A 244 14.93 6.44 -12.97
C VAL A 244 15.80 5.94 -14.12
N LEU A 245 15.92 6.73 -15.19
CA LEU A 245 16.76 6.38 -16.34
C LEU A 245 18.24 6.35 -15.96
N ALA A 246 18.70 7.25 -15.09
CA ALA A 246 20.06 7.19 -14.57
C ALA A 246 20.32 5.92 -13.73
N GLN A 247 19.35 5.49 -12.92
CA GLN A 247 19.50 4.31 -12.06
C GLN A 247 19.35 2.99 -12.84
N TRP A 248 18.43 2.91 -13.80
CA TRP A 248 17.98 1.65 -14.42
C TRP A 248 18.04 1.62 -15.96
N GLY A 249 18.11 2.77 -16.64
CA GLY A 249 17.96 2.87 -18.09
C GLY A 249 19.07 2.19 -18.90
N ALA A 250 20.31 2.20 -18.42
CA ALA A 250 21.41 1.51 -19.09
C ALA A 250 21.33 -0.03 -19.00
N ARG A 251 20.53 -0.58 -18.08
CA ARG A 251 20.37 -2.03 -17.88
C ARG A 251 19.23 -2.63 -18.70
N SER A 252 18.30 -1.82 -19.20
CA SER A 252 17.14 -2.28 -19.97
C SER A 252 17.40 -2.46 -21.47
N GLU A 253 18.54 -1.98 -22.00
CA GLU A 253 18.92 -2.16 -23.42
C GLU A 253 19.71 -3.47 -23.67
N MET A 254 20.01 -4.24 -22.63
CA MET A 254 20.84 -5.46 -22.70
C MET A 254 20.08 -6.78 -22.43
N GLU A 255 18.75 -6.73 -22.24
CA GLU A 255 17.85 -7.90 -22.08
C GLU A 255 16.82 -7.93 -23.22
#